data_AF-A0A9P5YWM7-F1
#
_entry.id   AF-A0A9P5YWM7-F1
#
_cell.length_a   1.000
_cell.length_b   1.000
_cell.length_c   1.000
_cell.angle_alpha   90.00
_cell.angle_beta   90.00
_cell.angle_gamma   90.00
#
_symmetry.space_group_name_H-M   'P 1'
#
loop_
_entity.id
_entity.type
_entity.pdbx_description
1 polymer ?
#
loop_
_entity_poly.entity_id
_entity_poly.type
_entity_poly.pdbx_seq_one_letter_code
_entity_poly.pdbx_strand_id
1 'polypeptide(L)' 'MAFLGLRKWPTPVVKPLWPFMAAGTITMYLVLKAQEGSVKSEQWRNDPRNPYAAELAKSSLH' A
#
# COMPACT_ATOMS: atom_id res chain seq x y z
N MET A 1 -17.59 -18.18 -18.53
CA MET A 1 -17.67 -17.18 -19.62
C MET A 1 -16.39 -16.34 -19.58
N ALA A 2 -15.77 -16.07 -20.72
CA ALA A 2 -14.61 -15.19 -20.77
C ALA A 2 -15.03 -13.73 -20.55
N PHE A 3 -14.16 -12.93 -19.94
CA PHE A 3 -14.39 -11.49 -19.74
C PHE A 3 -14.72 -10.83 -21.09
N LEU A 4 -15.85 -10.11 -21.16
CA LEU A 4 -16.38 -9.45 -22.38
C LEU A 4 -16.77 -10.38 -23.54
N GLY A 5 -16.93 -11.69 -23.33
CA GLY A 5 -17.32 -12.62 -24.41
C GLY A 5 -16.21 -12.90 -25.45
N LEU A 6 -15.01 -12.35 -25.24
CA LEU A 6 -13.84 -12.57 -26.10
C LEU A 6 -13.22 -13.94 -25.84
N ARG A 7 -12.63 -14.57 -26.86
CA ARG A 7 -11.90 -15.83 -26.69
C ARG A 7 -10.70 -15.62 -25.74
N LYS A 8 -10.66 -16.39 -24.64
CA LYS A 8 -9.52 -16.40 -23.70
C LYS A 8 -8.40 -17.28 -24.24
N TRP A 9 -7.20 -16.72 -24.34
CA TRP A 9 -5.98 -17.43 -24.74
C TRP A 9 -5.10 -17.71 -23.51
N PRO A 10 -4.49 -18.89 -23.39
CA PRO A 10 -3.67 -19.27 -22.23
C PRO A 10 -2.24 -18.70 -22.31
N THR A 11 -2.11 -17.37 -22.37
CA THR A 11 -0.81 -16.70 -22.40
C THR A 11 -0.10 -16.84 -21.05
N PRO A 12 1.20 -17.20 -21.00
CA PRO A 12 1.94 -17.31 -19.75
C PRO A 12 2.26 -15.93 -19.18
N VAL A 13 1.38 -15.39 -18.33
CA VAL A 13 1.53 -14.05 -17.71
C VAL A 13 2.41 -14.10 -16.45
N VAL A 14 2.16 -15.07 -15.56
CA VAL A 14 2.84 -15.14 -14.25
C VAL A 14 4.34 -15.43 -14.39
N LYS A 15 4.71 -16.36 -15.28
CA LYS A 15 6.10 -16.83 -15.45
C LYS A 15 7.10 -15.70 -15.80
N PRO A 16 6.81 -14.77 -16.74
CA PRO A 16 7.68 -13.63 -16.97
C PRO A 16 7.48 -12.48 -15.97
N LEU A 17 6.25 -12.28 -15.44
CA LEU A 17 5.93 -11.08 -14.67
C LEU A 17 6.11 -11.22 -13.15
N TRP A 18 6.37 -12.42 -12.62
CA TRP A 18 6.52 -12.61 -11.16
C TRP A 18 7.59 -11.73 -10.50
N PRO A 19 8.74 -11.37 -11.13
CA PRO A 19 9.71 -10.48 -10.48
C PRO A 19 9.13 -9.08 -10.25
N PHE A 20 8.30 -8.58 -11.17
CA PHE A 20 7.63 -7.29 -11.02
C PHE A 20 6.56 -7.32 -9.93
N MET A 21 5.79 -8.41 -9.85
CA MET A 21 4.82 -8.60 -8.76
C MET A 21 5.52 -8.65 -7.40
N ALA A 22 6.64 -9.37 -7.30
CA ALA A 22 7.44 -9.43 -6.09
C ALA A 22 8.01 -8.05 -5.72
N ALA A 23 8.64 -7.35 -6.67
CA ALA A 23 9.19 -6.02 -6.46
C ALA A 23 8.10 -5.03 -6.02
N GLY A 24 6.95 -4.99 -6.70
CA GLY A 24 5.84 -4.11 -6.34
C GLY A 24 5.30 -4.38 -4.94
N THR A 25 5.19 -5.66 -4.56
CA THR A 25 4.76 -6.05 -3.20
C THR A 25 5.78 -5.61 -2.14
N ILE A 26 7.07 -5.80 -2.40
CA ILE A 26 8.15 -5.38 -1.50
C ILE A 26 8.16 -3.86 -1.36
N THR A 27 8.10 -3.11 -2.46
CA THR A 27 8.07 -1.65 -2.44
C THR A 27 6.85 -1.13 -1.68
N MET A 28 5.67 -1.72 -1.91
CA MET A 28 4.46 -1.34 -1.17
C MET A 28 4.64 -1.54 0.34
N TYR A 29 5.19 -2.67 0.77
CA TYR A 29 5.45 -2.94 2.18
C TYR A 29 6.41 -1.89 2.79
N LEU A 30 7.50 -1.56 2.09
CA LEU A 30 8.45 -0.57 2.55
C LEU A 30 7.85 0.83 2.63
N VAL A 31 7.05 1.23 1.64
CA VAL A 31 6.36 2.53 1.63
C VAL A 31 5.34 2.62 2.76
N LEU A 32 4.58 1.57 3.02
CA LEU A 32 3.65 1.51 4.16
C LEU A 32 4.40 1.72 5.48
N LYS A 33 5.55 1.07 5.66
CA LYS A 33 6.37 1.25 6.86
C LYS A 33 7.00 2.64 6.98
N ALA A 34 7.45 3.21 5.89
CA ALA A 34 7.92 4.60 5.87
C ALA A 34 6.79 5.57 6.25
N GLN A 35 5.59 5.35 5.70
CA GLN A 35 4.41 6.18 5.95
C GLN A 35 4.00 6.17 7.42
N GLU A 36 4.00 5.01 8.09
CA GLU A 36 3.73 4.89 9.54
C GLU A 36 4.61 5.85 10.38
N GLY A 37 5.89 5.99 10.01
CA GLY A 37 6.81 6.94 10.66
C GLY A 37 6.56 8.39 10.26
N SER A 38 6.29 8.65 8.97
CA SER A 38 6.02 9.99 8.48
C SER A 38 4.79 10.63 9.12
N VAL A 39 3.69 9.89 9.27
CA VAL A 39 2.45 10.43 9.87
C VAL A 39 2.58 10.71 11.37
N LYS A 40 3.54 10.07 12.06
CA LYS A 40 3.85 10.27 13.48
C LYS A 40 4.90 11.34 13.74
N SER A 41 5.59 11.79 12.69
CA SER A 41 6.66 12.78 12.79
C SER A 41 6.15 14.11 13.36
N GLU A 42 7.06 14.88 13.95
CA GLU A 42 6.70 16.09 14.69
C GLU A 42 5.93 17.14 13.87
N GLN A 43 6.25 17.21 12.59
CA GLN A 43 5.64 18.12 11.63
C GLN A 43 4.19 17.75 11.28
N TRP A 44 3.88 16.45 11.25
CA TRP A 44 2.62 15.94 10.68
C TRP A 44 1.67 15.30 11.69
N ARG A 45 2.13 15.07 12.94
CA ARG A 45 1.31 14.45 14.00
C ARG A 45 0.06 15.24 14.36
N ASN A 46 0.12 16.57 14.28
CA ASN A 46 -0.97 17.48 14.66
C ASN A 46 -1.61 18.18 13.45
N ASP A 47 -1.27 17.77 12.22
CA ASP A 47 -1.85 18.36 11.03
C ASP A 47 -3.33 17.90 10.91
N PRO A 48 -4.31 18.82 10.78
CA PRO A 48 -5.72 18.48 10.62
C PRO A 48 -6.03 17.65 9.37
N ARG A 49 -5.12 17.62 8.39
CA ARG A 49 -5.22 16.80 7.18
C ARG A 49 -4.76 15.36 7.39
N ASN A 50 -4.07 15.06 8.49
CA ASN A 50 -3.62 13.72 8.79
C ASN A 50 -4.82 12.87 9.25
N PRO A 51 -5.27 11.89 8.46
CA PRO A 51 -6.43 11.08 8.81
C PRO A 51 -6.19 10.23 10.07
N TYR A 52 -4.94 10.01 10.45
CA TYR A 52 -4.56 9.23 11.62
C TYR A 52 -4.40 10.07 12.89
N ALA A 53 -4.53 11.41 12.84
CA ALA A 53 -4.29 12.28 13.98
C ALA A 53 -5.14 11.91 15.22
N ALA A 54 -6.42 11.58 15.00
CA ALA A 54 -7.34 11.17 16.07
C ALA A 54 -6.98 9.82 16.71
N GLU A 55 -6.45 8.88 15.93
CA GLU A 55 -5.98 7.58 16.42
C GLU A 55 -4.63 7.71 17.13
N LEU A 56 -3.73 8.51 16.57
CA LEU A 56 -2.44 8.84 17.18
C LEU A 56 -2.60 9.48 18.55
N ALA A 57 -3.52 10.47 18.68
CA ALA A 57 -3.82 11.12 19.95
C ALA A 57 -4.34 10.14 21.01
N LYS A 58 -5.15 9.14 20.63
CA LYS A 58 -5.63 8.07 21.52
C LYS A 58 -4.48 7.14 21.93
N SER A 59 -3.59 6.81 21.01
CA SER A 59 -2.44 5.94 21.28
C SER A 59 -1.38 6.59 22.19
N SER A 60 -1.23 7.92 22.14
CA SER A 60 -0.31 8.67 23.01
C SER A 60 -0.84 8.91 24.43
N LEU A 61 -2.12 8.60 24.69
CA LEU A 61 -2.75 8.71 26.01
C LEU A 61 -2.56 7.44 26.87
N HIS A 62 -1.80 6.45 26.38
CA HIS A 62 -1.58 5.15 27.02
C HIS A 62 -0.15 4.95 27.48
#